data_AF-A0A2J0KS41-F1
#
_entry.id   AF-A0A2J0KS41-F1
#
_cell.length_a   1.000
_cell.length_b   1.000
_cell.length_c   1.000
_cell.angle_alpha   90.00
_cell.angle_beta   90.00
_cell.angle_gamma   90.00
#
_symmetry.space_group_name_H-M   'P 1'
#
loop_
_entity.id
_entity.type
_entity.pdbx_description
1 polymer ?
#
loop_
_entity_poly.entity_id
_entity_poly.type
_entity_poly.pdbx_seq_one_letter_code
_entity_poly.pdbx_strand_id
1 'polypeptide(L)' 'MAEVESKHDKFKRLATQRVPNAVKKIELLGHLSSSAYESTTEEVDKIIGALQQAVDGVKEKFSKKTTQASKFQL' A
#
# COMPACT_ATOMS: atom_id res chain seq x y z
N MET A 1 -24.16 22.25 5.43
CA MET A 1 -23.69 22.43 4.04
C MET A 1 -22.66 21.34 3.79
N ALA A 2 -22.94 20.36 2.94
CA ALA A 2 -22.02 19.26 2.66
C ALA A 2 -21.01 19.74 1.61
N GLU A 3 -19.78 19.96 2.05
CA GLU A 3 -18.67 20.36 1.19
C GLU A 3 -18.44 19.25 0.17
N VAL A 4 -18.57 19.58 -1.12
CA VAL A 4 -18.31 18.66 -2.22
C VAL A 4 -16.81 18.43 -2.27
N GLU A 5 -16.33 17.46 -1.47
CA GLU A 5 -14.94 17.02 -1.50
C GLU A 5 -14.59 16.61 -2.94
N SER A 6 -13.66 17.36 -3.55
CA SER A 6 -13.14 17.02 -4.87
C SER A 6 -12.52 15.63 -4.83
N LYS A 7 -12.58 14.88 -5.95
CA LYS A 7 -11.99 13.53 -6.07
C LYS A 7 -10.53 13.48 -5.58
N HIS A 8 -9.79 14.56 -5.80
CA HIS A 8 -8.42 14.74 -5.34
C HIS A 8 -8.31 14.94 -3.81
N ASP A 9 -9.25 15.68 -3.21
CA ASP A 9 -9.27 15.93 -1.77
C ASP A 9 -9.66 14.65 -0.99
N LYS A 10 -10.67 13.94 -1.49
CA LYS A 10 -11.02 12.59 -1.01
C LYS A 10 -9.83 11.62 -1.11
N PHE A 11 -9.09 11.66 -2.22
CA PHE A 11 -7.88 10.85 -2.37
C PHE A 11 -6.83 11.21 -1.32
N LYS A 12 -6.53 12.50 -1.12
CA LYS A 12 -5.57 12.96 -0.10
C LYS A 12 -6.00 12.53 1.30
N ARG A 13 -7.25 12.78 1.69
CA ARG A 13 -7.77 12.35 3.00
C ARG A 13 -7.60 10.85 3.22
N LEU A 14 -8.00 10.04 2.24
CA LEU A 14 -7.89 8.58 2.33
C LEU A 14 -6.44 8.11 2.32
N ALA A 15 -5.55 8.73 1.54
CA ALA A 15 -4.13 8.40 1.50
C ALA A 15 -3.44 8.74 2.84
N THR A 16 -3.69 9.94 3.37
CA THR A 16 -3.16 10.39 4.67
C THR A 16 -3.61 9.50 5.81
N GLN A 17 -4.79 8.88 5.75
CA GLN A 17 -5.20 7.89 6.74
C GLN A 17 -4.63 6.49 6.47
N ARG A 18 -4.59 6.03 5.22
CA ARG A 18 -4.24 4.64 4.90
C ARG A 18 -2.74 4.36 4.90
N VAL A 19 -1.92 5.30 4.45
CA VAL A 19 -0.46 5.16 4.41
C VAL A 19 0.13 4.92 5.81
N PRO A 20 -0.11 5.75 6.83
CA PRO A 20 0.46 5.51 8.16
C PRO A 20 -0.09 4.24 8.81
N ASN A 21 -1.35 3.87 8.56
CA ASN A 21 -1.90 2.61 9.05
C ASN A 21 -1.21 1.39 8.43
N ALA A 22 -0.87 1.44 7.14
CA ALA A 22 -0.12 0.39 6.46
C ALA A 22 1.29 0.28 7.04
N VAL A 23 2.00 1.41 7.18
CA VAL A 23 3.34 1.46 7.79
C VAL A 23 3.32 0.89 9.20
N LYS A 24 2.36 1.29 10.04
CA LYS A 24 2.22 0.78 11.42
C LYS A 24 2.02 -0.73 11.48
N LYS A 25 1.26 -1.30 10.53
CA LYS A 25 1.10 -2.77 10.44
C LYS A 25 2.40 -3.46 10.05
N ILE A 26 3.20 -2.86 9.16
CA ILE A 26 4.52 -3.38 8.79
C ILE A 26 5.48 -3.32 9.99
N GLU A 27 5.47 -2.23 10.77
CA GLU A 27 6.26 -2.12 11.99
C GLU A 27 5.89 -3.19 13.03
N LEU A 28 4.60 -3.48 13.20
CA LEU A 28 4.14 -4.56 14.08
C LEU A 28 4.62 -5.94 13.60
N LEU A 29 4.74 -6.17 12.28
CA LEU A 29 5.37 -7.38 11.75
C LEU A 29 6.87 -7.40 12.05
N GLY A 30 7.54 -6.25 11.99
CA GLY A 30 8.94 -6.10 12.42
C GLY A 30 9.15 -6.41 13.90
N HIS A 31 8.17 -6.11 14.76
CA HIS A 31 8.23 -6.50 16.18
C HIS A 31 8.22 -8.02 16.40
N LEU A 32 7.80 -8.82 15.40
CA LEU A 32 7.93 -10.28 15.46
C LEU A 32 9.38 -10.74 15.34
N SER A 33 10.32 -9.87 14.93
CA SER A 33 11.76 -10.16 14.99
C SER A 33 12.33 -10.02 16.41
N SER A 34 11.50 -9.68 17.40
CA SER A 34 11.90 -9.62 18.79
C SER A 34 12.18 -11.03 19.33
N SER A 35 13.09 -11.14 20.28
CA SER A 35 13.50 -12.41 20.93
C SER A 35 12.37 -13.19 21.60
N ALA A 36 11.14 -12.64 21.63
CA ALA A 36 9.94 -13.32 22.09
C ALA A 36 9.38 -14.33 21.07
N TYR A 37 9.80 -14.27 19.79
CA TYR A 37 9.29 -15.12 18.72
C TYR A 37 10.44 -15.72 17.91
N GLU A 38 10.41 -17.04 17.70
CA GLU A 38 11.27 -17.72 16.73
C GLU A 38 10.54 -17.78 15.39
N SER A 39 11.04 -17.00 14.43
CA SER A 39 10.62 -17.08 13.04
C SER A 39 11.75 -17.72 12.24
N THR A 40 11.43 -18.72 11.42
CA THR A 40 12.43 -19.23 10.47
C THR A 40 12.68 -18.22 9.35
N THR A 41 13.86 -18.25 8.76
CA THR A 41 14.22 -17.37 7.63
C THR A 41 13.23 -17.51 6.47
N GLU A 42 12.67 -18.70 6.25
CA GLU A 42 11.62 -18.96 5.25
C GLU A 42 10.30 -18.25 5.56
N GLU A 43 9.89 -18.19 6.83
CA GLU A 43 8.67 -17.49 7.22
C GLU A 43 8.84 -15.97 7.12
N VAL A 44 10.00 -15.46 7.50
CA VAL A 44 10.35 -14.04 7.29
C VAL A 44 10.31 -13.70 5.80
N ASP A 45 10.93 -14.52 4.94
CA ASP A 45 10.94 -14.30 3.50
C ASP A 45 9.52 -14.33 2.90
N LYS A 46 8.66 -15.25 3.34
CA LYS A 46 7.24 -15.30 2.94
C LYS A 46 6.48 -14.04 3.35
N ILE A 47 6.68 -13.53 4.57
CA ILE A 47 6.03 -12.31 5.07
C ILE A 47 6.48 -11.09 4.26
N ILE A 48 7.79 -10.94 4.05
CA ILE A 48 8.35 -9.83 3.27
C ILE A 48 7.93 -9.93 1.81
N GLY A 49 7.94 -11.12 1.21
CA GLY A 49 7.48 -11.37 -0.15
C GLY A 49 6.00 -10.99 -0.35
N ALA A 50 5.13 -11.35 0.60
CA ALA A 50 3.72 -10.95 0.55
C ALA A 50 3.53 -9.43 0.64
N LEU A 51 4.31 -8.75 1.48
CA LEU A 51 4.32 -7.28 1.57
C LEU A 51 4.79 -6.64 0.26
N GLN A 52 5.87 -7.16 -0.32
CA GLN A 52 6.42 -6.69 -1.59
C GLN A 52 5.39 -6.81 -2.72
N GLN A 53 4.72 -7.96 -2.82
CA GLN A 53 3.67 -8.19 -3.82
C GLN A 53 2.47 -7.24 -3.63
N ALA A 54 2.08 -6.96 -2.39
CA ALA A 54 1.03 -6.00 -2.11
C ALA A 54 1.40 -4.58 -2.57
N VAL A 55 2.65 -4.15 -2.33
CA VAL A 55 3.16 -2.85 -2.79
C VAL A 55 3.25 -2.81 -4.31
N ASP A 56 3.71 -3.88 -4.96
CA ASP A 56 3.80 -3.96 -6.42
C ASP A 56 2.41 -3.87 -7.08
N GLY A 57 1.40 -4.58 -6.55
CA GLY A 57 0.03 -4.47 -7.01
C GLY A 57 -0.57 -3.07 -6.82
N VAL A 58 -0.17 -2.34 -5.77
CA VAL A 58 -0.54 -0.93 -5.60
C VAL A 58 0.14 -0.08 -6.67
N LYS A 59 1.46 -0.26 -6.88
CA LYS A 59 2.24 0.46 -7.90
C LYS A 59 1.66 0.25 -9.29
N GLU A 60 1.30 -0.98 -9.66
CA GLU A 60 0.62 -1.30 -10.91
C GLU A 60 -0.71 -0.56 -11.06
N LYS A 61 -1.53 -0.48 -10.00
CA LYS A 61 -2.81 0.25 -10.03
C LYS A 61 -2.63 1.76 -10.19
N PHE A 62 -1.56 2.32 -9.62
CA PHE A 62 -1.19 3.73 -9.84
C PHE A 62 -0.63 3.95 -11.25
N SER A 63 0.17 3.03 -11.80
CA SER A 63 0.70 3.10 -13.16
C SER A 63 -0.39 2.90 -14.24
N LYS A 64 -1.32 1.96 -14.06
CA LYS A 64 -2.44 1.75 -15.02
C LYS A 64 -3.35 2.97 -15.13
N LYS A 65 -3.46 3.78 -14.06
CA LYS A 65 -4.18 5.08 -14.12
C LYS A 65 -3.49 6.14 -14.98
N THR A 66 -2.16 6.08 -15.16
CA THR A 66 -1.46 7.01 -16.07
C THR A 66 -1.58 6.57 -17.54
N THR A 67 -1.63 5.26 -17.80
CA THR A 67 -1.72 4.70 -19.17
C THR A 67 -3.13 4.76 -19.77
N GLN A 68 -4.19 4.94 -18.97
CA GLN A 68 -5.55 5.11 -19.49
C GLN A 68 -5.85 6.51 -20.08
N ALA A 69 -4.82 7.28 -20.43
CA ALA A 69 -4.92 8.48 -21.25
C ALA A 69 -4.46 8.27 -22.71
N SER A 70 -4.16 7.04 -23.14
CA SER A 70 -4.01 6.71 -24.56
C SER A 70 -5.38 6.59 -25.21
N LYS A 71 -6.04 7.74 -25.35
CA LYS A 71 -7.13 7.98 -26.29
C LYS A 71 -6.55 7.66 -27.67
N PHE A 72 -6.88 6.49 -28.22
CA PHE A 72 -6.66 6.22 -29.63
C PHE A 72 -7.50 7.25 -30.39
N GLN A 73 -6.85 8.30 -30.89
CA GLN A 73 -7.43 9.22 -31.86
C GLN A 73 -7.06 8.67 -33.24
N LEU A 74 -8.07 8.26 -33.99
CA LEU A 74 -7.98 8.06 -35.44
C LEU A 74 -7.95 9.44 -36.11
#